data_AF-A0A7W0Y9E5-F1
#
_entry.id   AF-A0A7W0Y9E5-F1
#
_cell.length_a   1.000
_cell.length_b   1.000
_cell.length_c   1.000
_cell.angle_alpha   90.00
_cell.angle_beta   90.00
_cell.angle_gamma   90.00
#
_symmetry.space_group_name_H-M   'P 1'
#
loop_
_entity.id
_entity.type
_entity.pdbx_description
1 polymer ?
#
loop_
_entity_poly.entity_id
_entity_poly.type
_entity_poly.pdbx_seq_one_letter_code
_entity_poly.pdbx_strand_id
1 'polypeptide(L)'
;MTKLTPATPGTFARGITVSSASTVLAWLESQTRGGEPRLVRIPVLLGTGMSGFSNTNCKLGTAPDALTIVLDDAALGVGIADKARSCKGQPQCAMWLEGYWQGKDELGDYAFRVMKIHSIIDAKDLPAANYVEVEAPGPSSN
;
A
#
# COMPACT_ATOMS: atom_id res chain seq x y z
N MET A 1 -28.76 -15.80 5.93
CA MET A 1 -27.72 -15.50 4.92
C MET A 1 -27.60 -13.98 4.83
N THR A 2 -26.65 -13.40 5.55
CA THR A 2 -26.46 -11.93 5.57
C THR A 2 -25.78 -11.54 4.26
N LYS A 3 -26.50 -10.78 3.44
CA LYS A 3 -26.00 -10.24 2.18
C LYS A 3 -24.94 -9.19 2.53
N LEU A 4 -23.66 -9.49 2.28
CA LEU A 4 -22.59 -8.50 2.35
C LEU A 4 -22.86 -7.48 1.24
N THR A 5 -23.44 -6.35 1.60
CA THR A 5 -23.56 -5.21 0.69
C THR A 5 -22.16 -4.72 0.38
N PRO A 6 -21.74 -4.58 -0.89
CA PRO A 6 -20.44 -4.01 -1.20
C PRO A 6 -20.41 -2.59 -0.65
N ALA A 7 -19.40 -2.28 0.16
CA ALA A 7 -19.17 -0.93 0.65
C ALA A 7 -19.08 0.03 -0.55
N THR A 8 -19.83 1.13 -0.50
CA THR A 8 -19.66 2.26 -1.42
C THR A 8 -18.18 2.62 -1.52
N PRO A 9 -17.62 2.89 -2.72
CA PRO A 9 -16.20 3.27 -2.84
C PRO A 9 -15.90 4.43 -1.90
N GLY A 10 -15.11 4.14 -0.86
CA GLY A 10 -14.77 5.11 0.16
C GLY A 10 -13.97 6.26 -0.46
N THR A 11 -14.38 7.49 -0.20
CA THR A 11 -13.50 8.65 -0.38
C THR A 11 -12.25 8.45 0.46
N PHE A 12 -11.07 8.78 -0.08
CA PHE A 12 -9.82 8.75 0.66
C PHE A 12 -9.41 10.19 1.01
N ALA A 13 -8.99 10.38 2.25
CA ALA A 13 -8.43 11.65 2.72
C ALA A 13 -6.90 11.60 2.65
N ARG A 14 -6.28 12.73 2.29
CA ARG A 14 -4.83 12.90 2.31
C ARG A 14 -4.30 12.63 3.72
N GLY A 15 -3.36 11.70 3.83
CA GLY A 15 -2.63 11.40 5.04
C GLY A 15 -1.30 12.17 5.11
N ILE A 16 -0.30 11.55 5.73
CA ILE A 16 1.02 12.15 5.89
C ILE A 16 1.87 12.06 4.61
N THR A 17 2.85 12.94 4.51
CA THR A 17 3.98 12.76 3.59
C THR A 17 4.89 11.66 4.12
N VAL A 18 5.43 10.83 3.22
CA VAL A 18 6.34 9.73 3.58
C VAL A 18 7.76 10.27 3.76
N SER A 19 8.07 10.76 4.96
CA SER A 19 9.34 11.44 5.25
C SER A 19 10.42 10.53 5.87
N SER A 20 10.01 9.48 6.59
CA SER A 20 10.89 8.52 7.26
C SER A 20 10.13 7.22 7.57
N ALA A 21 10.85 6.11 7.76
CA ALA A 21 10.22 4.83 8.15
C ALA A 21 9.45 4.95 9.46
N SER A 22 10.03 5.58 10.49
CA SER A 22 9.42 5.65 11.82
C SER A 22 8.12 6.45 11.83
N THR A 23 8.06 7.58 11.12
CA THR A 23 6.85 8.40 11.03
C THR A 23 5.75 7.67 10.28
N VAL A 24 6.08 6.98 9.20
CA VAL A 24 5.11 6.23 8.40
C VAL A 24 4.60 5.00 9.14
N LEU A 25 5.49 4.28 9.81
CA LEU A 25 5.12 3.13 10.63
C LEU A 25 4.15 3.53 11.74
N ALA A 26 4.51 4.54 12.54
CA ALA A 26 3.65 5.02 13.62
C ALA A 26 2.28 5.49 13.09
N TRP A 27 2.26 6.13 11.92
CA TRP A 27 1.02 6.52 11.27
C TRP A 27 0.19 5.29 10.86
N LEU A 28 0.77 4.31 10.19
CA LEU A 28 0.08 3.08 9.77
C LEU A 28 -0.49 2.30 10.97
N GLU A 29 0.28 2.15 12.04
CA GLU A 29 -0.16 1.47 13.27
C GLU A 29 -1.33 2.19 13.94
N SER A 30 -1.41 3.53 13.81
CA SER A 30 -2.54 4.31 14.33
C SER A 30 -3.81 4.23 13.47
N GLN A 31 -3.76 3.65 12.26
CA GLN A 31 -4.91 3.59 11.35
C GLN A 31 -5.89 2.47 11.71
N THR A 32 -6.59 2.66 12.82
CA THR A 32 -7.68 1.78 13.28
C THR A 32 -8.98 2.57 13.48
N ARG A 33 -10.13 1.91 13.33
CA ARG A 33 -11.46 2.47 13.61
C ARG A 33 -12.31 1.41 14.27
N GLY A 34 -12.71 1.63 15.52
CA GLY A 34 -13.50 0.65 16.28
C GLY A 34 -12.76 -0.67 16.53
N GLY A 35 -11.43 -0.64 16.61
CA GLY A 35 -10.58 -1.83 16.80
C GLY A 35 -10.18 -2.54 15.51
N GLU A 36 -10.74 -2.15 14.37
CA GLU A 36 -10.44 -2.75 13.06
C GLU A 36 -9.46 -1.89 12.25
N PRO A 37 -8.55 -2.49 11.45
CA PRO A 37 -7.68 -1.76 10.54
C PRO A 37 -8.48 -0.94 9.52
N ARG A 38 -8.07 0.30 9.27
CA ARG A 38 -8.64 1.14 8.21
C ARG A 38 -8.01 0.81 6.87
N LEU A 39 -8.79 0.98 5.80
CA LEU A 39 -8.27 0.88 4.45
C LEU A 39 -7.38 2.10 4.16
N VAL A 40 -6.18 1.87 3.65
CA VAL A 40 -5.21 2.92 3.30
C VAL A 40 -4.74 2.77 1.87
N ARG A 41 -4.27 3.87 1.28
CA ARG A 41 -3.54 3.87 0.02
C ARG A 41 -2.10 4.29 0.25
N ILE A 42 -1.19 3.52 -0.32
CA ILE A 42 0.25 3.70 -0.14
C ILE A 42 0.97 3.66 -1.50
N PRO A 43 1.98 4.51 -1.70
CA PRO A 43 2.89 4.45 -2.83
C PRO A 43 4.00 3.46 -2.48
N VAL A 44 4.13 2.42 -3.30
CA VAL A 44 5.13 1.37 -3.07
C VAL A 44 6.05 1.26 -4.26
N LEU A 45 7.35 1.20 -3.97
CA LEU A 45 8.40 0.88 -4.91
C LEU A 45 8.75 -0.60 -4.77
N LEU A 46 8.49 -1.35 -5.85
CA LEU A 46 8.88 -2.74 -5.96
C LEU A 46 10.31 -2.82 -6.48
N GLY A 47 11.13 -3.65 -5.84
CA GLY A 47 12.44 -4.02 -6.34
C GLY A 47 12.38 -5.22 -7.30
N THR A 48 13.41 -5.39 -8.11
CA THR A 48 13.61 -6.61 -8.90
C THR A 48 14.11 -7.77 -8.02
N GLY A 49 13.46 -8.91 -8.08
CA GLY A 49 13.93 -10.21 -7.60
C GLY A 49 14.44 -11.10 -8.74
N MET A 50 14.63 -12.40 -8.46
CA MET A 50 15.24 -13.36 -9.39
C MET A 50 14.44 -13.57 -10.70
N SER A 51 13.11 -13.43 -10.65
CA SER A 51 12.20 -13.76 -11.76
C SER A 51 11.36 -12.57 -12.25
N GLY A 52 11.65 -11.35 -11.80
CA GLY A 52 10.84 -10.16 -12.09
C GLY A 52 10.73 -9.27 -10.86
N PHE A 53 9.69 -8.44 -10.77
CA PHE A 53 9.44 -7.65 -9.56
C PHE A 53 9.02 -8.55 -8.39
N SER A 54 9.55 -8.24 -7.20
CA SER A 54 9.26 -8.97 -5.97
C SER A 54 8.13 -8.30 -5.19
N ASN A 55 7.34 -9.11 -4.47
CA ASN A 55 6.41 -8.65 -3.43
C ASN A 55 7.09 -8.59 -2.04
N THR A 56 8.34 -9.05 -1.92
CA THR A 56 9.18 -8.88 -0.73
C THR A 56 10.16 -7.72 -0.90
N ASN A 57 10.63 -7.15 0.21
CA ASN A 57 11.56 -6.01 0.21
C ASN A 57 11.05 -4.79 -0.56
N CYS A 58 9.74 -4.56 -0.54
CA CYS A 58 9.12 -3.40 -1.16
C CYS A 58 9.31 -2.17 -0.28
N LYS A 59 9.50 -0.98 -0.86
CA LYS A 59 9.70 0.26 -0.10
C LYS A 59 8.47 1.14 -0.17
N LEU A 60 8.03 1.66 0.98
CA LEU A 60 6.98 2.67 1.04
C LEU A 60 7.61 4.07 0.91
N GLY A 61 7.39 4.71 -0.23
CA GLY A 61 7.97 6.00 -0.61
C GLY A 61 9.44 5.95 -1.05
N THR A 62 10.04 7.14 -1.21
CA THR A 62 11.39 7.31 -1.81
C THR A 62 12.48 7.75 -0.84
N ALA A 63 12.16 7.90 0.45
CA ALA A 63 13.14 8.32 1.44
C ALA A 63 14.30 7.31 1.56
N PRO A 64 15.53 7.74 1.88
CA PRO A 64 16.66 6.83 2.07
C PRO A 64 16.41 5.76 3.15
N ASP A 65 15.66 6.13 4.18
CA ASP A 65 15.20 5.30 5.29
C ASP A 65 13.74 4.86 5.10
N ALA A 66 13.28 4.68 3.86
CA ALA A 66 11.92 4.21 3.57
C ALA A 66 11.60 2.90 4.29
N LEU A 67 10.35 2.76 4.73
CA LEU A 67 9.86 1.56 5.39
C LEU A 67 9.83 0.39 4.39
N THR A 68 10.54 -0.69 4.72
CA THR A 68 10.49 -1.94 3.97
C THR A 68 9.30 -2.78 4.41
N ILE A 69 8.52 -3.27 3.45
CA ILE A 69 7.32 -4.07 3.66
C ILE A 69 7.28 -5.29 2.74
N VAL A 70 6.52 -6.29 3.15
CA VAL A 70 6.08 -7.43 2.35
C VAL A 70 4.63 -7.19 1.93
N LEU A 71 4.33 -7.45 0.66
CA LEU A 71 2.99 -7.32 0.10
C LEU A 71 2.32 -8.70 0.05
N ASP A 72 1.24 -8.86 0.82
CA ASP A 72 0.33 -10.00 0.70
C ASP A 72 -0.71 -9.69 -0.38
N ASP A 73 -0.55 -10.31 -1.55
CA ASP A 73 -1.43 -10.15 -2.70
C ASP A 73 -2.42 -11.31 -2.90
N ALA A 74 -2.60 -12.16 -1.89
CA ALA A 74 -3.50 -13.32 -1.96
C ALA A 74 -4.97 -12.96 -2.23
N ALA A 75 -5.37 -11.73 -1.89
CA ALA A 75 -6.71 -11.21 -2.17
C ALA A 75 -6.89 -10.72 -3.63
N LEU A 76 -5.82 -10.64 -4.41
CA LEU A 76 -5.88 -10.19 -5.80
C LEU A 76 -6.15 -11.36 -6.76
N GLY A 77 -7.00 -11.11 -7.76
CA GLY A 77 -7.18 -12.06 -8.88
C GLY A 77 -5.99 -12.12 -9.85
N VAL A 78 -5.10 -11.12 -9.80
CA VAL A 78 -3.85 -11.04 -10.58
C VAL A 78 -2.75 -10.55 -9.65
N GLY A 79 -1.66 -11.31 -9.55
CA GLY A 79 -0.55 -10.99 -8.67
C GLY A 79 0.11 -9.65 -9.01
N ILE A 80 0.71 -9.02 -8.00
CA ILE A 80 1.36 -7.71 -8.15
C ILE A 80 2.49 -7.76 -9.18
N ALA A 81 3.28 -8.84 -9.18
CA ALA A 81 4.37 -9.05 -10.12
C ALA A 81 3.90 -9.03 -11.59
N ASP A 82 2.70 -9.55 -11.87
CA ASP A 82 2.13 -9.56 -13.21
C ASP A 82 1.72 -8.16 -13.66
N LYS A 83 1.15 -7.36 -12.76
CA LYS A 83 0.85 -5.95 -13.05
C LYS A 83 2.12 -5.15 -13.30
N ALA A 84 3.17 -5.43 -12.52
CA ALA A 84 4.49 -4.79 -12.63
C ALA A 84 5.23 -5.14 -13.93
N ARG A 85 4.79 -6.13 -14.72
CA ARG A 85 5.40 -6.44 -16.04
C ARG A 85 5.39 -5.26 -17.01
N SER A 86 4.49 -4.30 -16.83
CA SER A 86 4.49 -3.07 -17.63
C SER A 86 5.65 -2.12 -17.32
N CYS A 87 6.31 -2.28 -16.17
CA CYS A 87 7.57 -1.62 -15.81
C CYS A 87 8.81 -2.35 -16.37
N LYS A 88 8.67 -3.20 -17.41
CA LYS A 88 9.76 -4.02 -17.95
C LYS A 88 11.00 -3.19 -18.27
N GLY A 89 12.17 -3.67 -17.83
CA GLY A 89 13.47 -3.02 -18.08
C GLY A 89 13.81 -1.90 -17.09
N GLN A 90 12.91 -1.57 -16.16
CA GLN A 90 13.19 -0.64 -15.07
C GLN A 90 13.75 -1.40 -13.85
N PRO A 91 14.69 -0.80 -13.10
CA PRO A 91 15.22 -1.40 -11.87
C PRO A 91 14.20 -1.38 -10.72
N GLN A 92 13.18 -0.54 -10.81
CA GLN A 92 12.11 -0.38 -9.83
C GLN A 92 10.79 -0.10 -10.52
N CYS A 93 9.69 -0.52 -9.91
CA CYS A 93 8.34 -0.20 -10.36
C CYS A 93 7.58 0.44 -9.21
N ALA A 94 7.17 1.69 -9.37
CA ALA A 94 6.38 2.40 -8.37
C ALA A 94 4.89 2.29 -8.68
N MET A 95 4.05 2.05 -7.68
CA MET A 95 2.61 1.95 -7.87
C MET A 95 1.82 2.33 -6.62
N TRP A 96 0.57 2.76 -6.84
CA TRP A 96 -0.41 2.97 -5.79
C TRP A 96 -1.14 1.67 -5.47
N LEU A 97 -1.07 1.28 -4.19
CA LEU A 97 -1.75 0.12 -3.64
C LEU A 97 -2.79 0.58 -2.62
N GLU A 98 -3.90 -0.15 -2.54
CA GLU A 98 -4.94 0.01 -1.54
C GLU A 98 -5.08 -1.29 -0.75
N GLY A 99 -5.19 -1.18 0.57
CA GLY A 99 -5.18 -2.35 1.42
C GLY A 99 -5.13 -2.05 2.92
N TYR A 100 -4.80 -3.08 3.69
CA TYR A 100 -4.77 -3.03 5.15
C TYR A 100 -3.37 -3.25 5.67
N TRP A 101 -2.97 -2.41 6.62
CA TRP A 101 -1.77 -2.66 7.42
C TRP A 101 -1.99 -3.90 8.30
N GLN A 102 -1.00 -4.79 8.38
CA GLN A 102 -1.06 -6.01 9.20
C GLN A 102 -0.07 -5.99 10.38
N GLY A 103 0.82 -4.99 10.45
CA GLY A 103 1.90 -4.98 11.43
C GLY A 103 2.99 -5.99 11.06
N LYS A 104 3.70 -6.51 12.07
CA LYS A 104 4.72 -7.55 11.86
C LYS A 104 4.06 -8.92 11.70
N ASP A 105 4.53 -9.69 10.74
CA ASP A 105 4.19 -11.10 10.59
C ASP A 105 5.01 -11.99 11.56
N GLU A 106 4.81 -13.30 11.45
CA GLU A 106 5.50 -14.30 12.28
C GLU A 106 7.03 -14.33 12.06
N LEU A 107 7.50 -13.82 10.92
CA LEU A 107 8.92 -13.73 10.58
C LEU A 107 9.54 -12.40 11.04
N GLY A 108 8.72 -11.48 11.56
CA GLY A 108 9.13 -10.16 12.03
C GLY A 108 9.12 -9.10 10.92
N ASP A 109 8.67 -9.44 9.72
CA ASP A 109 8.57 -8.54 8.58
C ASP A 109 7.27 -7.74 8.64
N TYR A 110 7.33 -6.46 8.25
CA TYR A 110 6.13 -5.64 8.17
C TYR A 110 5.29 -6.02 6.95
N ALA A 111 4.04 -6.40 7.17
CA ALA A 111 3.14 -6.89 6.13
C ALA A 111 2.02 -5.90 5.79
N PHE A 112 1.68 -5.84 4.51
CA PHE A 112 0.57 -5.08 3.98
C PHE A 112 -0.30 -5.96 3.08
N ARG A 113 -1.57 -6.17 3.47
CA ARG A 113 -2.51 -6.94 2.66
C ARG A 113 -3.08 -6.05 1.56
N VAL A 114 -2.80 -6.40 0.31
CA VAL A 114 -3.20 -5.64 -0.86
C VAL A 114 -4.59 -6.09 -1.31
N MET A 115 -5.53 -5.15 -1.34
CA MET A 115 -6.90 -5.37 -1.79
C MET A 115 -7.12 -4.88 -3.22
N LYS A 116 -6.36 -3.87 -3.66
CA LYS A 116 -6.47 -3.30 -5.00
C LYS A 116 -5.18 -2.63 -5.44
N ILE A 117 -4.84 -2.80 -6.73
CA ILE A 117 -3.79 -2.04 -7.41
C ILE A 117 -4.46 -0.93 -8.24
N HIS A 118 -4.01 0.32 -8.07
CA HIS A 118 -4.58 1.47 -8.77
C HIS A 118 -3.84 1.78 -10.06
N SER A 119 -2.68 2.43 -9.96
CA SER A 119 -1.91 2.91 -11.09
C SER A 119 -0.42 2.78 -10.82
N ILE A 120 0.34 2.66 -11.89
CA ILE A 120 1.79 2.84 -11.85
C ILE A 120 2.08 4.33 -11.68
N ILE A 121 3.14 4.63 -10.95
CA ILE A 121 3.65 5.97 -10.74
C ILE A 121 4.85 6.13 -11.67
N ASP A 122 4.74 7.04 -12.64
CA ASP A 122 5.86 7.36 -13.51
C ASP A 122 7.02 7.96 -12.69
N ALA A 123 8.26 7.70 -13.09
CA ALA A 123 9.45 8.18 -12.38
C ALA A 123 9.45 9.70 -12.15
N LYS A 124 8.91 10.47 -13.10
CA LYS A 124 8.77 11.94 -13.01
C LYS A 124 7.78 12.39 -11.93
N ASP A 125 6.77 11.57 -11.62
CA ASP A 125 5.67 11.90 -10.70
C ASP A 125 5.93 11.35 -9.29
N LEU A 126 6.94 10.49 -9.16
CA LEU A 126 7.32 9.84 -7.91
C LEU A 126 7.56 10.81 -6.73
N PRO A 127 8.23 11.98 -6.92
CA PRO A 127 8.38 12.95 -5.82
C PRO A 127 7.04 13.51 -5.33
N ALA A 128 6.08 13.71 -6.23
CA ALA A 128 4.75 14.22 -5.89
C ALA A 128 3.85 13.15 -5.27
N ALA A 129 4.11 11.88 -5.57
CA ALA A 129 3.39 10.72 -5.05
C ALA A 129 3.85 10.26 -3.65
N ASN A 130 4.76 10.98 -2.99
CA ASN A 130 5.38 10.55 -1.74
C ASN A 130 4.51 10.83 -0.48
N TYR A 131 3.30 10.31 -0.46
CA TYR A 131 2.32 10.48 0.62
C TYR A 131 1.45 9.25 0.77
N VAL A 132 0.68 9.15 1.85
CA VAL A 132 -0.31 8.09 2.05
C VAL A 132 -1.72 8.67 2.11
N GLU A 133 -2.74 7.84 1.90
CA GLU A 133 -4.14 8.21 2.07
C GLU A 133 -4.83 7.19 2.99
N VAL A 134 -5.91 7.62 3.65
CA VAL A 134 -6.73 6.74 4.48
C VAL A 134 -8.20 6.91 4.12
N GLU A 135 -8.97 5.82 4.19
CA GLU A 135 -10.41 5.81 4.03
C GLU A 135 -11.03 6.92 4.91
N ALA A 136 -11.66 7.90 4.28
CA ALA A 136 -12.36 8.96 4.99
C ALA A 136 -13.53 8.34 5.78
N PRO A 137 -13.93 8.92 6.92
CA PRO A 137 -15.19 8.54 7.53
C PRO A 137 -16.29 8.68 6.47
N GLY A 138 -17.06 7.61 6.27
CA GLY A 138 -18.26 7.69 5.41
C GLY A 138 -19.18 8.79 5.92
N PRO A 139 -20.11 9.30 5.09
CA PRO A 139 -21.09 10.26 5.58
C PRO A 139 -21.76 9.65 6.81
N SER A 140 -21.63 10.32 7.94
CA SER A 140 -22.31 9.94 9.17
C SER A 140 -23.81 9.96 8.89
N SER A 141 -24.44 8.79 8.84
CA SER A 141 -25.88 8.67 8.87
C SER A 141 -26.35 9.19 10.24
N ASN A 142 -26.83 10.43 10.27
CA ASN A 142 -27.64 10.94 11.38
C ASN A 142 -29.00 10.24 11.42
#